data_AF-A0A100XGZ1-F1
#
_entry.id   AF-A0A100XGZ1-F1
#
_cell.length_a   1.000
_cell.length_b   1.000
_cell.length_c   1.000
_cell.angle_alpha   90.00
_cell.angle_beta   90.00
_cell.angle_gamma   90.00
#
_symmetry.space_group_name_H-M   'P 1'
#
loop_
_entity.id
_entity.type
_entity.pdbx_description
1 polymer ?
#
loop_
_entity_poly.entity_id
_entity_poly.type
_entity_poly.pdbx_seq_one_letter_code
_entity_poly.pdbx_strand_id
1 'polypeptide(L)'
;MATGISVYLANKLLDHVCRNMPYTPPTTVYFQAHTGQPGANMTSNVATGTSRVACSFAAASSGQIELDNTPEVTLAGTQTISHGSFWDASSGGNPLWSAEATVAKGGVAGDIIRVTTAPLGFTPIAS
;
A
#
# COMPACT_ATOMS: atom_id res chain seq x y z
N MET A 1 -2.81 13.26 8.29
CA MET A 1 -4.05 12.92 7.54
C MET A 1 -3.97 11.43 7.29
N ALA A 2 -4.99 10.70 7.76
CA ALA A 2 -4.89 9.28 8.10
C ALA A 2 -4.45 8.41 6.92
N THR A 3 -3.54 7.48 7.19
CA THR A 3 -3.30 6.30 6.37
C THR A 3 -4.57 5.46 6.29
N GLY A 4 -4.77 4.75 5.20
CA GLY A 4 -5.94 3.90 4.99
C GLY A 4 -6.29 3.73 3.52
N ILE A 5 -7.55 3.35 3.26
CA ILE A 5 -8.09 3.21 1.91
C ILE A 5 -8.07 4.54 1.15
N SER A 6 -7.73 4.52 -0.14
CA SER A 6 -7.81 5.69 -0.99
C SER A 6 -9.26 6.07 -1.29
N VAL A 7 -9.51 7.36 -1.54
CA VAL A 7 -10.82 7.85 -2.01
C VAL A 7 -11.19 7.18 -3.34
N TYR A 8 -10.21 6.93 -4.21
CA TYR A 8 -10.41 6.23 -5.47
C TYR A 8 -11.01 4.84 -5.25
N LEU A 9 -10.36 4.01 -4.42
CA LEU A 9 -10.79 2.64 -4.21
C LEU A 9 -12.12 2.60 -3.46
N ALA A 10 -12.29 3.45 -2.45
CA ALA A 10 -13.56 3.57 -1.72
C ALA A 10 -14.73 3.86 -2.68
N ASN A 11 -14.59 4.86 -3.54
CA ASN A 11 -15.64 5.21 -4.50
C ASN A 11 -15.90 4.08 -5.52
N LYS A 12 -14.84 3.43 -6.03
CA LYS A 12 -15.00 2.31 -6.96
C LYS A 12 -15.73 1.13 -6.33
N LEU A 13 -15.44 0.80 -5.08
CA LEU A 13 -16.13 -0.28 -4.36
C LEU A 13 -17.58 0.09 -4.07
N LEU A 14 -17.87 1.34 -3.67
CA LEU A 14 -19.24 1.81 -3.45
C LEU A 14 -20.06 1.82 -4.75
N ASP A 15 -19.49 2.31 -5.85
CA ASP A 15 -20.15 2.29 -7.15
C ASP A 15 -20.36 0.86 -7.66
N HIS A 16 -19.42 -0.04 -7.37
CA HIS A 16 -19.52 -1.45 -7.73
C HIS A 16 -20.70 -2.14 -7.04
N VAL A 17 -20.85 -1.92 -5.73
CA VAL A 17 -21.89 -2.55 -4.92
C VAL A 17 -23.25 -1.86 -5.12
N CYS A 18 -23.30 -0.53 -5.08
CA CYS A 18 -24.55 0.21 -5.00
C CYS A 18 -25.10 0.69 -6.35
N ARG A 19 -24.26 0.75 -7.39
CA ARG A 19 -24.64 1.31 -8.70
C ARG A 19 -24.42 0.34 -9.86
N ASN A 20 -24.01 -0.90 -9.59
CA ASN A 20 -23.69 -1.90 -10.60
C ASN A 20 -22.67 -1.38 -11.65
N MET A 21 -21.73 -0.56 -11.20
CA MET A 21 -20.63 -0.09 -12.05
C MET A 21 -19.49 -1.11 -12.02
N PRO A 22 -18.95 -1.54 -13.17
CA PRO A 22 -17.87 -2.51 -13.15
C PRO A 22 -16.61 -1.93 -12.50
N TYR A 23 -16.03 -2.67 -11.56
CA TYR A 23 -14.68 -2.48 -11.05
C TYR A 23 -13.88 -3.73 -11.35
N THR A 24 -12.89 -3.62 -12.24
CA THR A 24 -11.99 -4.72 -12.56
C THR A 24 -10.81 -4.65 -11.59
N PRO A 25 -10.61 -5.67 -10.72
CA PRO A 25 -9.47 -5.68 -9.82
C PRO A 25 -8.16 -5.76 -10.62
N PRO A 26 -7.07 -5.14 -10.13
CA PRO A 26 -5.78 -5.24 -10.79
C PRO A 26 -5.24 -6.67 -10.75
N THR A 27 -4.52 -7.06 -11.79
CA THR A 27 -3.84 -8.37 -11.85
C THR A 27 -2.71 -8.48 -10.82
N THR A 28 -2.13 -7.35 -10.44
CA THR A 28 -1.02 -7.29 -9.47
C THR A 28 -1.13 -5.98 -8.70
N VAL A 29 -1.00 -6.06 -7.39
CA VAL A 29 -0.89 -4.89 -6.52
C VAL A 29 0.58 -4.66 -6.21
N TYR A 30 1.00 -3.41 -6.10
CA TYR A 30 2.39 -3.04 -5.88
C TYR A 30 2.57 -2.18 -4.64
N PHE A 31 3.60 -2.46 -3.85
CA PHE A 31 4.02 -1.68 -2.69
C PHE A 31 5.02 -0.58 -3.07
N GLN A 32 4.84 0.61 -2.48
CA GLN A 32 5.76 1.74 -2.56
C GLN A 32 6.18 2.15 -1.14
N ALA A 33 7.48 2.27 -0.90
CA ALA A 33 8.02 2.76 0.37
C ALA A 33 8.00 4.30 0.43
N HIS A 34 7.78 4.84 1.64
CA HIS A 34 7.76 6.27 1.93
C HIS A 34 8.55 6.62 3.18
N THR A 35 9.20 7.78 3.17
CA THR A 35 9.96 8.33 4.31
C THR A 35 9.11 9.16 5.27
N GLY A 36 7.86 9.42 4.91
CA GLY A 36 6.87 10.13 5.70
C GLY A 36 5.46 9.86 5.16
N GLN A 37 4.48 10.60 5.66
CA GLN A 37 3.08 10.36 5.34
C GLN A 37 2.79 10.52 3.82
N PRO A 38 2.22 9.51 3.14
CA PRO A 38 2.00 9.55 1.68
C PRO A 38 0.95 10.58 1.22
N GLY A 39 0.05 11.02 2.11
CA GLY A 39 -1.09 11.87 1.79
C GLY A 39 -2.22 11.12 1.08
N ALA A 40 -3.34 11.81 0.79
CA ALA A 40 -4.56 11.19 0.25
C ALA A 40 -4.37 10.54 -1.13
N ASN A 41 -3.49 11.11 -1.95
CA ASN A 41 -3.15 10.56 -3.27
C ASN A 41 -1.97 9.58 -3.21
N MET A 42 -1.38 9.39 -2.03
CA MET A 42 -0.24 8.50 -1.77
C MET A 42 1.03 8.86 -2.57
N THR A 43 1.13 10.06 -3.12
CA THR A 43 2.26 10.50 -3.95
C THR A 43 3.35 11.26 -3.18
N SER A 44 3.09 11.67 -1.94
CA SER A 44 4.05 12.46 -1.16
C SER A 44 5.10 11.58 -0.47
N ASN A 45 6.26 12.15 -0.17
CA ASN A 45 7.30 11.51 0.64
C ASN A 45 7.75 10.11 0.16
N VAL A 46 7.69 9.87 -1.15
CA VAL A 46 8.17 8.62 -1.75
C VAL A 46 9.65 8.46 -1.45
N ALA A 47 10.04 7.26 -1.03
CA ALA A 47 11.42 6.93 -0.75
C ALA A 47 12.27 7.01 -2.02
N THR A 48 13.36 7.77 -1.98
CA THR A 48 14.22 8.01 -3.14
C THR A 48 14.86 6.74 -3.67
N GLY A 49 14.91 6.61 -5.00
CA GLY A 49 15.51 5.46 -5.69
C GLY A 49 14.80 4.13 -5.47
N THR A 50 13.57 4.14 -4.94
CA THR A 50 12.76 2.94 -4.78
C THR A 50 11.75 2.82 -5.90
N SER A 51 11.66 1.62 -6.50
CA SER A 51 10.59 1.28 -7.45
C SER A 51 9.48 0.53 -6.72
N ARG A 52 8.27 0.50 -7.30
CA ARG A 52 7.18 -0.28 -6.71
C ARG A 52 7.46 -1.77 -6.86
N VAL A 53 7.16 -2.53 -5.81
CA VAL A 53 7.45 -3.96 -5.70
C VAL A 53 6.15 -4.74 -5.76
N ALA A 54 6.09 -5.81 -6.54
CA ALA A 54 4.88 -6.62 -6.65
C ALA A 54 4.54 -7.31 -5.31
N CYS A 55 3.26 -7.31 -4.98
CA CYS A 55 2.68 -7.91 -3.79
C CYS A 55 1.67 -8.97 -4.18
N SER A 56 1.58 -10.00 -3.34
CA SER A 56 0.50 -10.97 -3.36
C SER A 56 -0.18 -10.99 -1.99
N PHE A 57 -1.44 -11.42 -1.99
CA PHE A 57 -2.29 -11.37 -0.81
C PHE A 57 -2.99 -12.72 -0.62
N ALA A 58 -3.11 -13.13 0.64
CA ALA A 58 -3.90 -14.28 1.03
C ALA A 58 -5.41 -14.05 0.81
N ALA A 59 -6.23 -15.07 1.04
CA ALA A 59 -7.68 -14.89 1.06
C ALA A 59 -8.10 -13.93 2.20
N ALA A 60 -9.02 -13.01 1.91
CA ALA A 60 -9.56 -12.10 2.91
C ALA A 60 -10.42 -12.85 3.94
N SER A 61 -10.36 -12.43 5.20
CA SER A 61 -11.20 -12.92 6.29
C SER A 61 -11.51 -11.78 7.25
N SER A 62 -12.73 -11.75 7.82
CA SER A 62 -13.14 -10.77 8.84
C SER A 62 -12.94 -9.30 8.44
N GLY A 63 -13.09 -8.98 7.14
CA GLY A 63 -12.92 -7.61 6.62
C GLY A 63 -11.46 -7.14 6.48
N GLN A 64 -10.50 -8.07 6.60
CA GLN A 64 -9.08 -7.82 6.43
C GLN A 64 -8.45 -8.82 5.46
N ILE A 65 -7.34 -8.42 4.86
CA ILE A 65 -6.49 -9.22 3.98
C ILE A 65 -5.03 -8.93 4.31
N GLU A 66 -4.19 -9.96 4.25
CA GLU A 66 -2.77 -9.88 4.59
C GLU A 66 -1.92 -10.23 3.38
N LEU A 67 -0.68 -9.71 3.38
CA LEU A 67 0.35 -10.14 2.44
C LEU A 67 0.67 -11.63 2.66
N ASP A 68 0.82 -12.38 1.57
CA ASP A 68 1.33 -13.76 1.60
C ASP A 68 2.75 -13.88 1.01
N ASN A 69 3.33 -12.75 0.60
CA ASN A 69 4.73 -12.62 0.22
C ASN A 69 5.45 -11.58 1.09
N THR A 70 6.76 -11.44 0.87
CA THR A 70 7.60 -10.45 1.57
C THR A 70 8.21 -9.46 0.58
N PRO A 71 7.49 -8.40 0.18
CA PRO A 71 8.02 -7.37 -0.72
C PRO A 71 9.31 -6.76 -0.16
N GLU A 72 10.33 -6.68 -1.01
CA GLU A 72 11.67 -6.20 -0.64
C GLU A 72 11.98 -4.87 -1.33
N VAL A 73 12.36 -3.87 -0.55
CA VAL A 73 12.79 -2.56 -1.03
C VAL A 73 14.26 -2.38 -0.71
N THR A 74 15.08 -2.23 -1.75
CA THR A 74 16.49 -1.86 -1.58
C THR A 74 16.61 -0.34 -1.48
N LEU A 75 17.29 0.14 -0.45
CA LEU A 75 17.53 1.56 -0.27
C LEU A 75 18.62 2.06 -1.23
N ALA A 76 18.39 3.21 -1.85
CA ALA A 76 19.36 3.86 -2.72
C ALA A 76 20.28 4.86 -2.00
N GLY A 77 20.01 5.13 -0.72
CA GLY A 77 20.72 6.12 0.08
C GLY A 77 20.29 6.06 1.55
N THR A 78 20.86 6.94 2.37
CA THR A 78 20.49 7.04 3.80
C THR A 78 19.08 7.61 3.94
N GLN A 79 18.15 6.76 4.37
CA GLN A 79 16.75 7.15 4.54
C GLN A 79 16.03 6.26 5.56
N THR A 80 14.98 6.80 6.17
CA THR A 80 14.13 6.08 7.13
C THR A 80 12.76 5.86 6.51
N ILE A 81 12.40 4.60 6.30
CA ILE A 81 11.08 4.20 5.81
C ILE A 81 10.14 4.12 7.00
N SER A 82 9.07 4.91 6.95
CA SER A 82 8.08 5.04 8.02
C SER A 82 6.66 4.70 7.55
N HIS A 83 6.41 4.76 6.25
CA HIS A 83 5.09 4.52 5.69
C HIS A 83 5.19 3.70 4.40
N GLY A 84 4.07 3.10 4.01
CA GLY A 84 3.91 2.35 2.77
C GLY A 84 2.61 2.73 2.06
N SER A 85 2.59 2.54 0.75
CA SER A 85 1.36 2.60 -0.04
C SER A 85 1.26 1.47 -1.05
N PHE A 86 0.04 1.16 -1.46
CA PHE A 86 -0.31 0.09 -2.38
C PHE A 86 -1.00 0.66 -3.61
N TRP A 87 -0.64 0.13 -4.78
CA TRP A 87 -1.01 0.65 -6.09
C TRP A 87 -1.44 -0.46 -7.03
N ASP A 88 -2.27 -0.12 -8.02
CA ASP A 88 -2.77 -1.04 -9.04
C ASP A 88 -1.79 -1.25 -10.23
N ALA A 89 -0.68 -0.52 -10.26
CA ALA A 89 0.32 -0.57 -11.34
C ALA A 89 1.75 -0.38 -10.81
N SER A 90 2.73 -0.87 -11.57
CA SER A 90 4.16 -0.75 -11.25
C SER A 90 4.70 0.69 -11.34
N SER A 91 4.03 1.54 -12.12
CA SER A 91 4.28 2.99 -12.21
C SER A 91 2.99 3.72 -12.60
N GLY A 92 2.79 4.95 -12.13
CA GLY A 92 1.54 5.67 -12.37
C GLY A 92 0.37 5.02 -11.64
N GLY A 93 -0.73 4.74 -12.35
CA GLY A 93 -1.89 4.02 -11.80
C GLY A 93 -2.66 4.76 -10.71
N ASN A 94 -3.52 4.03 -10.01
CA ASN A 94 -4.37 4.53 -8.96
C ASN A 94 -3.90 4.04 -7.57
N PRO A 95 -3.96 4.90 -6.54
CA PRO A 95 -3.67 4.50 -5.18
C PRO A 95 -4.78 3.61 -4.63
N LEU A 96 -4.43 2.62 -3.81
CA LEU A 96 -5.37 1.65 -3.22
C LEU A 96 -5.43 1.80 -1.69
N TRP A 97 -4.31 1.59 -1.00
CA TRP A 97 -4.18 1.72 0.46
C TRP A 97 -2.86 2.38 0.85
N SER A 98 -2.84 3.02 2.01
CA SER A 98 -1.63 3.47 2.67
C SER A 98 -1.63 3.00 4.12
N ALA A 99 -0.44 2.78 4.68
CA ALA A 99 -0.26 2.33 6.04
C ALA A 99 0.98 2.98 6.65
N GLU A 100 0.93 3.22 7.96
CA GLU A 100 2.09 3.57 8.76
C GLU A 100 2.78 2.29 9.24
N ALA A 101 4.11 2.25 9.20
CA ALA A 101 4.86 1.14 9.76
C ALA A 101 4.81 1.21 11.28
N THR A 102 4.50 0.10 11.95
CA THR A 102 4.54 0.01 13.43
C THR A 102 5.90 0.42 14.00
N VAL A 103 6.97 0.16 13.25
CA VAL A 103 8.32 0.61 13.57
C VAL A 103 8.97 1.12 12.30
N ALA A 104 9.37 2.40 12.30
CA ALA A 104 10.14 2.97 11.21
C ALA A 104 11.52 2.30 11.10
N LYS A 105 11.97 2.03 9.88
CA LYS A 105 13.24 1.35 9.60
C LYS A 105 14.16 2.26 8.79
N GLY A 106 15.28 2.65 9.41
CA GLY A 106 16.37 3.36 8.75
C GLY A 106 17.38 2.40 8.15
N GLY A 107 18.10 2.87 7.13
CA GLY A 107 19.23 2.18 6.54
C GLY A 107 20.03 3.10 5.61
N VAL A 108 21.04 2.54 4.98
CA VAL A 108 21.92 3.18 4.00
C VAL A 108 21.76 2.51 2.62
N ALA A 109 22.48 3.02 1.62
CA ALA A 109 22.44 2.43 0.27
C ALA A 109 22.84 0.94 0.28
N GLY A 110 22.02 0.10 -0.36
CA GLY A 110 22.21 -1.35 -0.44
C GLY A 110 21.51 -2.15 0.65
N ASP A 111 21.00 -1.50 1.71
CA ASP A 111 20.19 -2.18 2.72
C ASP A 111 18.84 -2.61 2.14
N ILE A 112 18.39 -3.81 2.51
CA ILE A 112 17.10 -4.36 2.09
C ILE A 112 16.12 -4.28 3.25
N ILE A 113 15.03 -3.56 3.04
CA ILE A 113 13.88 -3.52 3.95
C ILE A 113 12.79 -4.45 3.40
N ARG A 114 12.33 -5.36 4.26
CA ARG A 114 11.25 -6.31 3.95
C ARG A 114 9.97 -5.90 4.64
N VAL A 115 8.87 -5.97 3.91
CA VAL A 115 7.52 -5.87 4.48
C VAL A 115 7.05 -7.28 4.83
N THR A 116 6.92 -7.57 6.12
CA THR A 116 6.52 -8.91 6.58
C THR A 116 5.01 -9.06 6.74
N THR A 117 4.32 -7.99 7.11
CA THR A 117 2.87 -7.97 7.37
C THR A 117 2.32 -6.62 6.96
N ALA A 118 1.10 -6.61 6.42
CA ALA A 118 0.38 -5.38 6.09
C ALA A 118 -1.12 -5.68 6.07
N PRO A 119 -1.80 -5.63 7.24
CA PRO A 119 -3.25 -5.77 7.30
C PRO A 119 -3.88 -4.65 6.50
N LEU A 120 -4.49 -4.99 5.37
CA LEU A 120 -5.36 -4.09 4.63
C LEU A 120 -6.79 -4.47 4.94
N GLY A 121 -7.62 -3.50 5.30
CA GLY A 121 -8.99 -3.80 5.65
C GLY A 121 -9.92 -2.63 5.48
N PHE A 122 -11.20 -2.92 5.67
CA PHE A 122 -12.25 -1.93 5.80
C PHE A 122 -12.61 -1.81 7.28
N THR A 123 -12.47 -0.62 7.84
CA THR A 123 -12.88 -0.35 9.23
C THR A 123 -13.76 0.90 9.26
N PRO A 124 -14.88 0.91 9.98
CA PRO A 124 -15.40 -0.18 10.82
C PRO A 124 -16.07 -1.32 10.02
N ILE A 125 -16.15 -2.50 10.63
CA ILE A 125 -17.03 -3.60 10.18
C ILE A 125 -18.24 -3.69 11.12
N ALA A 126 -19.41 -4.06 10.58
CA ALA A 126 -20.55 -4.37 11.42
C ALA A 126 -20.21 -5.62 12.26
N SER A 127 -20.44 -5.52 13.57
CA SER A 127 -20.25 -6.60 14.56
C SER A 127 -21.58 -7.10 15.09
#